data_AF-A0A1B6D2U3-F1
#
_entry.id   AF-A0A1B6D2U3-F1
#
_cell.length_a   1.000
_cell.length_b   1.000
_cell.length_c   1.000
_cell.angle_alpha   90.00
_cell.angle_beta   90.00
_cell.angle_gamma   90.00
#
_symmetry.space_group_name_H-M   'P 1'
#
loop_
_entity.id
_entity.type
_entity.pdbx_description
1 polymer ?
#
loop_
_entity_poly.entity_id
_entity_poly.type
_entity_poly.pdbx_seq_one_letter_code
_entity_poly.pdbx_strand_id
1 'polypeptide(L)'
;MYTIIESARSKTLKSLPSWSRIKRKPKILKPGKSFIFKMEPCIIMKYGIDRLVEDLIQESMARGDFENLSGKGKPLSKKMDHHNPYVDLVTHKINQVMIENGFTPEWITLQKEIREEKDIVWNCLRAARKQLGPAPLSDREAGQWQKDVDNCRTAVIMLNKKINHFNLVVPLLQKQMLLFNLEKESEHIFKEGEFRTTPEVQRNVYAKNKTDEQQTSLLSTFSSMFGF
;
A
#
# COMPACT_ATOMS: atom_id res chain seq x y z
N MET A 1 -31.89 -45.99 43.37
CA MET A 1 -30.57 -46.39 43.93
C MET A 1 -29.72 -45.14 44.07
N TYR A 2 -29.32 -44.81 45.31
CA TYR A 2 -28.37 -43.77 45.79
C TYR A 2 -28.72 -42.31 45.40
N THR A 3 -29.15 -41.36 46.25
CA THR A 3 -28.73 -40.87 47.59
C THR A 3 -27.27 -40.44 47.67
N ILE A 4 -27.01 -39.13 47.80
CA ILE A 4 -26.30 -38.42 48.91
C ILE A 4 -25.84 -37.00 48.45
N ILE A 5 -26.44 -35.90 48.96
CA ILE A 5 -25.91 -34.92 49.96
C ILE A 5 -24.85 -33.95 49.33
N GLU A 6 -24.76 -32.62 49.50
CA GLU A 6 -24.94 -31.70 50.64
C GLU A 6 -25.00 -30.24 50.13
N SER A 7 -25.73 -29.38 50.86
CA SER A 7 -25.25 -28.10 51.42
C SER A 7 -24.43 -27.12 50.57
N ALA A 8 -25.02 -25.95 50.31
CA ALA A 8 -24.56 -24.64 50.82
C ALA A 8 -25.17 -23.52 49.96
N ARG A 9 -26.30 -22.95 50.38
CA ARG A 9 -26.36 -21.72 51.20
C ARG A 9 -25.94 -20.47 50.43
N SER A 10 -26.96 -19.72 50.01
CA SER A 10 -27.07 -18.26 50.06
C SER A 10 -25.76 -17.50 50.31
N LYS A 11 -25.24 -16.86 49.26
CA LYS A 11 -24.34 -15.70 49.35
C LYS A 11 -24.83 -14.68 48.33
N THR A 12 -25.92 -13.98 48.65
CA THR A 12 -25.89 -12.56 49.05
C THR A 12 -25.09 -11.68 48.09
N LEU A 13 -25.81 -10.92 47.26
CA LEU A 13 -25.34 -9.65 46.71
C LEU A 13 -24.68 -8.85 47.84
N LYS A 14 -23.36 -8.75 47.82
CA LYS A 14 -22.61 -7.85 48.68
C LYS A 14 -22.31 -6.57 47.90
N SER A 15 -23.08 -5.55 48.26
CA SER A 15 -22.68 -4.13 48.33
C SER A 15 -22.01 -3.51 47.09
N LEU A 16 -22.83 -2.86 46.27
CA LEU A 16 -22.43 -1.66 45.53
C LEU A 16 -21.97 -0.58 46.53
N PRO A 17 -20.85 0.14 46.31
CA PRO A 17 -20.49 1.25 47.18
C PRO A 17 -21.49 2.39 46.97
N SER A 18 -22.14 2.82 48.05
CA SER A 18 -23.09 3.93 48.04
C SER A 18 -22.38 5.21 47.59
N TRP A 19 -22.80 5.77 46.46
CA TRP A 19 -22.44 7.13 46.08
C TRP A 19 -23.21 8.12 46.97
N SER A 20 -22.64 8.42 48.13
CA SER A 20 -23.11 9.50 48.97
C SER A 20 -21.93 10.15 49.65
N ARG A 21 -21.61 11.39 49.23
CA ARG A 21 -20.80 12.42 49.91
C ARG A 21 -19.55 12.86 49.14
N ILE A 22 -19.77 13.61 48.06
CA ILE A 22 -18.89 14.73 47.71
C ILE A 22 -19.68 16.01 48.00
N LYS A 23 -19.58 16.50 49.25
CA LYS A 23 -20.06 17.84 49.58
C LYS A 23 -18.99 18.84 49.15
N ARG A 24 -19.11 19.39 47.94
CA ARG A 24 -18.54 20.71 47.65
C ARG A 24 -19.70 21.70 47.69
N LYS A 25 -19.76 22.52 48.74
CA LYS A 25 -20.77 23.58 48.85
C LYS A 25 -20.61 24.52 47.64
N PRO A 26 -21.68 24.87 46.91
CA PRO A 26 -21.58 25.93 45.92
C PRO A 26 -21.38 27.26 46.66
N LYS A 27 -20.30 27.98 46.35
CA LYS A 27 -20.16 29.38 46.76
C LYS A 27 -21.15 30.20 45.92
N ILE A 28 -22.17 30.75 46.56
CA ILE A 28 -23.08 31.71 45.93
C ILE A 28 -22.26 32.99 45.64
N LEU A 29 -22.12 33.34 44.36
CA LEU A 29 -21.46 34.55 43.90
C LEU A 29 -22.50 35.60 43.50
N LYS A 30 -22.24 36.86 43.86
CA LYS A 30 -23.08 38.03 43.59
C LYS A 30 -23.26 38.26 42.08
N PRO A 31 -24.42 38.78 41.62
CA PRO A 31 -24.71 38.93 40.20
C PRO A 31 -23.90 40.10 39.61
N GLY A 32 -23.38 39.87 38.40
CA GLY A 32 -22.73 40.91 37.59
C GLY A 32 -21.24 40.70 37.40
N LYS A 33 -20.87 39.70 36.60
CA LYS A 33 -19.63 39.63 35.79
C LYS A 33 -19.66 38.36 34.95
N SER A 34 -19.87 38.53 33.64
CA SER A 34 -19.65 37.49 32.64
C SER A 34 -18.17 37.17 32.56
N PHE A 35 -17.77 35.96 32.93
CA PHE A 35 -16.40 35.47 32.69
C PHE A 35 -16.45 34.18 31.87
N ILE A 36 -15.77 34.26 30.73
CA ILE A 36 -15.48 33.15 29.82
C ILE A 36 -14.77 32.05 30.63
N PHE A 37 -15.40 30.88 30.71
CA PHE A 37 -14.81 29.71 31.35
C PHE A 37 -13.75 29.13 30.43
N LYS A 38 -12.49 29.54 30.60
CA LYS A 38 -11.36 28.90 29.91
C LYS A 38 -11.07 27.57 30.60
N MET A 39 -11.61 26.49 30.06
CA MET A 39 -11.19 25.14 30.42
C MET A 39 -9.80 24.89 29.83
N GLU A 40 -8.79 24.79 30.67
CA GLU A 40 -7.53 24.16 30.27
C GLU A 40 -7.75 22.65 30.13
N PRO A 41 -7.21 22.01 29.08
CA PRO A 41 -7.43 20.59 28.85
C PRO A 41 -6.80 19.79 29.98
N CYS A 42 -7.63 19.05 30.72
CA CYS A 42 -7.18 18.17 31.78
C CYS A 42 -6.46 16.96 31.17
N ILE A 43 -5.12 17.03 31.12
CA ILE A 43 -4.22 15.96 30.66
C ILE A 43 -4.44 14.65 31.45
N ILE A 44 -4.99 14.74 32.66
CA ILE A 44 -5.17 13.64 33.63
C ILE A 44 -6.19 12.59 33.15
N MET A 45 -7.18 12.97 32.34
CA MET A 45 -8.23 12.04 31.88
C MET A 45 -7.80 11.15 30.71
N LYS A 46 -6.68 11.43 30.02
CA LYS A 46 -6.17 10.54 28.97
C LYS A 46 -5.60 9.25 29.57
N TYR A 47 -4.67 9.38 30.51
CA TYR A 47 -3.91 8.23 31.03
C TYR A 47 -4.64 7.39 32.08
N GLY A 48 -5.71 7.91 32.70
CA GLY A 48 -6.46 7.18 33.73
C GLY A 48 -7.29 6.03 33.15
N ILE A 49 -7.96 6.26 32.03
CA ILE A 49 -8.74 5.23 31.34
C ILE A 49 -7.81 4.23 30.68
N ASP A 50 -6.75 4.70 30.02
CA ASP A 50 -5.79 3.82 29.34
C ASP A 50 -5.13 2.82 30.31
N ARG A 51 -4.76 3.24 31.53
CA ARG A 51 -4.22 2.33 32.56
C ARG A 51 -5.25 1.31 33.07
N LEU A 52 -6.49 1.75 33.31
CA LEU A 52 -7.55 0.83 33.74
C LEU A 52 -7.89 -0.20 32.65
N VAL A 53 -7.88 0.22 31.39
CA VAL A 53 -8.10 -0.67 30.25
C VAL A 53 -6.93 -1.67 30.13
N GLU A 54 -5.68 -1.22 30.28
CA GLU A 54 -4.51 -2.10 30.26
C GLU A 54 -4.54 -3.14 31.39
N ASP A 55 -4.83 -2.71 32.62
CA ASP A 55 -4.96 -3.61 33.77
C ASP A 55 -6.08 -4.64 33.54
N LEU A 56 -7.19 -4.23 32.94
CA LEU A 56 -8.30 -5.12 32.60
C LEU A 56 -7.92 -6.12 31.49
N ILE A 57 -7.19 -5.68 30.46
CA ILE A 57 -6.71 -6.56 29.39
C ILE A 57 -5.72 -7.59 29.96
N GLN A 58 -4.77 -7.16 30.81
CA GLN A 58 -3.82 -8.06 31.47
C GLN A 58 -4.51 -9.06 32.40
N GLU A 59 -5.51 -8.61 33.15
CA GLU A 59 -6.29 -9.50 34.01
C GLU A 59 -7.07 -10.54 33.19
N SER A 60 -7.69 -10.16 32.07
CA SER A 60 -8.36 -11.09 31.16
C SER A 60 -7.39 -12.01 30.40
N MET A 61 -6.18 -11.57 30.08
CA MET A 61 -5.12 -12.44 29.56
C MET A 61 -4.68 -13.47 30.60
N ALA A 62 -4.49 -13.06 31.86
CA ALA A 62 -4.10 -13.94 32.95
C ALA A 62 -5.19 -14.96 33.32
N ARG A 63 -6.47 -14.58 33.21
CA ARG A 63 -7.62 -15.47 33.39
C ARG A 63 -7.82 -16.45 32.23
N GLY A 64 -7.17 -16.22 31.10
CA GLY A 64 -7.35 -17.04 29.90
C GLY A 64 -8.69 -16.80 29.20
N ASP A 65 -9.33 -15.64 29.40
CA ASP A 65 -10.62 -15.30 28.75
C ASP A 65 -10.50 -15.32 27.21
N PHE A 66 -9.28 -15.16 26.69
CA PHE A 66 -8.97 -15.19 25.26
C PHE A 66 -8.67 -16.60 24.72
N GLU A 67 -8.63 -17.64 25.56
CA GLU A 67 -8.29 -19.00 25.13
C GLU A 67 -9.43 -19.75 24.44
N ASN A 68 -10.67 -19.48 24.85
CA ASN A 68 -11.86 -20.12 24.31
C ASN A 68 -12.64 -19.19 23.34
N LEU A 69 -11.94 -18.35 22.60
CA LEU A 69 -12.56 -17.54 21.55
C LEU A 69 -12.83 -18.39 20.31
N SER A 70 -14.03 -18.25 19.76
CA SER A 70 -14.39 -18.88 18.48
C SER A 70 -13.44 -18.41 17.39
N GLY A 71 -12.54 -19.29 16.92
CA GLY A 71 -11.57 -18.98 15.87
C GLY A 71 -10.14 -18.68 16.33
N LYS A 72 -9.80 -18.82 17.62
CA LYS A 72 -8.40 -18.70 18.09
C LYS A 72 -7.47 -19.62 17.29
N GLY A 73 -6.40 -19.05 16.72
CA GLY A 73 -5.39 -19.78 15.95
C GLY A 73 -5.82 -20.27 14.56
N LYS A 74 -7.08 -20.04 14.17
CA LYS A 74 -7.54 -20.31 12.80
C LYS A 74 -7.30 -19.06 11.94
N PRO A 75 -6.88 -19.21 10.67
CA PRO A 75 -6.86 -18.08 9.76
C PRO A 75 -8.27 -17.48 9.69
N LEU A 76 -8.35 -16.14 9.66
CA LEU A 76 -9.61 -15.42 9.48
C LEU A 76 -10.40 -16.06 8.35
N SER A 77 -11.67 -16.38 8.61
CA SER A 77 -12.50 -17.01 7.59
C SER A 77 -12.71 -16.02 6.45
N LYS A 78 -12.08 -16.26 5.30
CA LYS A 78 -12.20 -15.43 4.08
C LYS A 78 -13.64 -15.08 3.68
N LYS A 79 -14.62 -15.85 4.19
CA LYS A 79 -16.05 -15.68 3.91
C LYS A 79 -16.71 -14.52 4.68
N MET A 80 -16.16 -14.09 5.82
CA MET A 80 -16.80 -13.04 6.66
C MET A 80 -16.33 -11.62 6.33
N ASP A 81 -15.15 -11.45 5.71
CA ASP A 81 -14.51 -10.12 5.56
C ASP A 81 -14.78 -9.42 4.22
N HIS A 82 -15.52 -10.04 3.30
CA HIS A 82 -15.67 -9.53 1.92
C HIS A 82 -16.99 -8.83 1.64
N HIS A 83 -17.90 -8.73 2.62
CA HIS A 83 -19.13 -7.96 2.44
C HIS A 83 -18.81 -6.48 2.58
N ASN A 84 -18.32 -5.89 1.49
CA ASN A 84 -18.19 -4.44 1.37
C ASN A 84 -19.59 -3.81 1.62
N PRO A 85 -19.79 -3.03 2.69
CA PRO A 85 -21.10 -2.45 3.03
C PRO A 85 -21.63 -1.50 1.96
N TYR A 86 -20.76 -1.05 1.05
CA TYR A 86 -21.09 -0.18 -0.07
C TYR A 86 -21.45 -0.93 -1.36
N VAL A 87 -21.44 -2.26 -1.36
CA VAL A 87 -21.77 -3.10 -2.53
C VAL A 87 -23.11 -3.77 -2.32
N ASP A 88 -23.97 -3.72 -3.34
CA ASP A 88 -25.28 -4.37 -3.29
C ASP A 88 -25.15 -5.89 -3.08
N LEU A 89 -26.13 -6.46 -2.37
CA LEU A 89 -26.16 -7.88 -2.02
C LEU A 89 -26.15 -8.77 -3.26
N VAL A 90 -26.83 -8.36 -4.34
CA VAL A 90 -26.86 -9.13 -5.59
C VAL A 90 -25.47 -9.14 -6.22
N THR A 91 -24.80 -7.99 -6.32
CA THR A 91 -23.45 -7.88 -6.87
C THR A 91 -22.44 -8.70 -6.07
N HIS A 92 -22.52 -8.65 -4.74
CA HIS A 92 -21.66 -9.46 -3.88
C HIS A 92 -21.85 -10.95 -4.13
N LYS A 93 -23.11 -11.42 -4.20
CA LYS A 93 -23.42 -12.83 -4.48
C LYS A 93 -22.93 -13.27 -5.86
N ILE A 94 -23.12 -12.44 -6.89
CA ILE A 94 -22.62 -12.74 -8.25
C ILE A 94 -21.09 -12.89 -8.22
N ASN A 95 -20.37 -11.94 -7.62
CA ASN A 95 -18.91 -12.01 -7.51
C ASN A 95 -18.46 -13.23 -6.72
N GLN A 96 -19.16 -13.57 -5.64
CA GLN A 96 -18.88 -14.76 -4.83
C GLN A 96 -19.06 -16.04 -5.65
N VAL A 97 -20.18 -16.20 -6.35
CA VAL A 97 -20.45 -17.37 -7.19
C VAL A 97 -19.42 -17.48 -8.33
N MET A 98 -19.03 -16.36 -8.94
CA MET A 98 -17.97 -16.36 -9.96
C MET A 98 -16.65 -16.90 -9.38
N ILE A 99 -16.23 -16.42 -8.22
CA ILE A 99 -14.99 -16.85 -7.56
C ILE A 99 -15.07 -18.34 -7.15
N GLU A 100 -16.19 -18.78 -6.60
CA GLU A 100 -16.40 -20.18 -6.19
C GLU A 100 -16.31 -21.16 -7.36
N ASN A 101 -16.78 -20.74 -8.55
CA ASN A 101 -16.68 -21.53 -9.78
C ASN A 101 -15.35 -21.32 -10.55
N GLY A 102 -14.47 -20.44 -10.07
CA GLY A 102 -13.23 -20.09 -10.77
C GLY A 102 -13.45 -19.31 -12.08
N PHE A 103 -14.60 -18.66 -12.24
CA PHE A 103 -14.92 -17.85 -13.42
C PHE A 103 -14.42 -16.41 -13.25
N THR A 104 -13.79 -15.88 -14.30
CA THR A 104 -13.32 -14.49 -14.35
C THR A 104 -13.98 -13.73 -15.49
N PRO A 105 -14.53 -12.53 -15.24
CA PRO A 105 -15.00 -11.63 -16.30
C PRO A 105 -13.94 -11.40 -17.38
N GLU A 106 -14.40 -11.28 -18.64
CA GLU A 106 -13.56 -11.11 -19.82
C GLU A 106 -12.53 -9.98 -19.66
N TRP A 107 -12.96 -8.81 -19.18
CA TRP A 107 -12.06 -7.66 -19.00
C TRP A 107 -10.91 -7.94 -18.02
N ILE A 108 -11.10 -8.83 -17.02
CA ILE A 108 -10.01 -9.22 -16.10
C ILE A 108 -8.97 -10.05 -16.84
N THR A 109 -9.43 -10.99 -17.67
CA THR A 109 -8.56 -11.81 -18.51
C THR A 109 -7.79 -10.94 -19.51
N LEU A 110 -8.49 -10.06 -20.22
CA LEU A 110 -7.89 -9.11 -21.17
C LEU A 110 -6.87 -8.19 -20.48
N GLN A 111 -7.17 -7.70 -19.28
CA GLN A 111 -6.23 -6.86 -18.52
C GLN A 111 -4.94 -7.62 -18.17
N LYS A 112 -5.03 -8.92 -17.87
CA LYS A 112 -3.86 -9.77 -17.64
C LYS A 112 -3.05 -9.93 -18.93
N GLU A 113 -3.70 -10.28 -20.03
CA GLU A 113 -3.04 -10.42 -21.34
C GLU A 113 -2.32 -9.14 -21.78
N ILE A 114 -2.97 -7.98 -21.64
CA ILE A 114 -2.39 -6.68 -22.01
C ILE A 114 -1.12 -6.40 -21.19
N ARG A 115 -1.09 -6.79 -19.91
CA ARG A 115 0.11 -6.63 -19.06
C ARG A 115 1.24 -7.52 -19.55
N GLU A 116 0.95 -8.79 -19.82
CA GLU A 116 1.94 -9.75 -20.32
C GLU A 116 2.51 -9.32 -21.68
N GLU A 117 1.66 -8.85 -22.61
CA GLU A 117 2.11 -8.35 -23.91
C GLU A 117 2.95 -7.08 -23.81
N LYS A 118 2.61 -6.16 -22.89
CA LYS A 118 3.45 -4.98 -22.61
C LYS A 118 4.83 -5.39 -22.11
N ASP A 119 4.88 -6.35 -21.19
CA ASP A 119 6.15 -6.86 -20.67
C ASP A 119 6.99 -7.52 -21.77
N ILE A 120 6.37 -8.25 -22.70
CA ILE A 120 7.06 -8.82 -23.87
C ILE A 120 7.66 -7.71 -24.74
N VAL A 121 6.91 -6.65 -25.05
CA VAL A 121 7.41 -5.52 -25.85
C VAL A 121 8.54 -4.79 -25.13
N TRP A 122 8.40 -4.55 -23.82
CA TRP A 122 9.48 -3.94 -23.04
C TRP A 122 10.74 -4.80 -23.00
N ASN A 123 10.59 -6.13 -22.87
CA ASN A 123 11.73 -7.03 -22.88
C ASN A 123 12.38 -7.11 -24.27
N CYS A 124 11.61 -7.06 -25.37
CA CYS A 124 12.08 -6.90 -26.76
C CYS A 124 13.02 -5.69 -26.86
N LEU A 125 12.55 -4.52 -26.44
CA LEU A 125 13.27 -3.24 -26.52
C LEU A 125 14.48 -3.19 -25.58
N ARG A 126 14.35 -3.66 -24.33
CA ARG A 126 15.49 -3.72 -23.39
C ARG A 126 16.57 -4.68 -23.87
N ALA A 127 16.19 -5.85 -24.42
CA ALA A 127 17.15 -6.79 -24.98
C ALA A 127 17.90 -6.17 -26.16
N ALA A 128 17.19 -5.50 -27.07
CA ALA A 128 17.81 -4.76 -28.18
C ALA A 128 18.76 -3.67 -27.65
N ARG A 129 18.35 -2.89 -26.63
CA ARG A 129 19.18 -1.83 -26.05
C ARG A 129 20.46 -2.37 -25.40
N LYS A 130 20.39 -3.52 -24.72
CA LYS A 130 21.54 -4.18 -24.08
C LYS A 130 22.62 -4.62 -25.06
N GLN A 131 22.25 -4.94 -26.30
CA GLN A 131 23.21 -5.31 -27.34
C GLN A 131 24.00 -4.11 -27.88
N LEU A 132 23.45 -2.90 -27.74
CA LEU A 132 24.01 -1.66 -28.28
C LEU A 132 25.01 -1.03 -27.30
N GLY A 133 25.99 -0.29 -27.83
CA GLY A 133 26.99 0.42 -27.05
C GLY A 133 26.48 1.65 -26.27
N PRO A 134 27.38 2.37 -25.56
CA PRO A 134 27.06 3.63 -24.91
C PRO A 134 26.60 4.67 -25.95
N ALA A 135 25.78 5.63 -25.52
CA ALA A 135 25.45 6.78 -26.36
C ALA A 135 26.68 7.72 -26.51
N PRO A 136 26.91 8.38 -27.65
CA PRO A 136 26.15 8.32 -28.92
C PRO A 136 26.45 7.05 -29.73
N LEU A 137 25.42 6.51 -30.39
CA LEU A 137 25.57 5.29 -31.19
C LEU A 137 26.27 5.59 -32.52
N SER A 138 26.97 4.57 -33.03
CA SER A 138 27.43 4.56 -34.42
C SER A 138 26.24 4.49 -35.37
N ASP A 139 26.34 5.09 -36.57
CA ASP A 139 25.28 5.07 -37.59
C ASP A 139 24.76 3.66 -37.91
N ARG A 140 25.65 2.65 -37.86
CA ARG A 140 25.27 1.24 -38.05
C ARG A 140 24.39 0.72 -36.91
N GLU A 141 24.75 1.05 -35.68
CA GLU A 141 24.02 0.63 -34.48
C GLU A 141 22.68 1.38 -34.36
N ALA A 142 22.62 2.65 -34.78
CA ALA A 142 21.38 3.41 -34.90
C ALA A 142 20.41 2.78 -35.91
N GLY A 143 20.92 2.33 -37.07
CA GLY A 143 20.12 1.59 -38.05
C GLY A 143 19.63 0.24 -37.53
N GLN A 144 20.43 -0.46 -36.70
CA GLN A 144 20.02 -1.69 -36.05
C GLN A 144 18.90 -1.46 -35.03
N TRP A 145 19.04 -0.43 -34.18
CA TRP A 145 18.01 -0.04 -33.22
C TRP A 145 16.68 0.25 -33.90
N GLN A 146 16.69 1.00 -35.00
CA GLN A 146 15.47 1.32 -35.72
C GLN A 146 14.77 0.06 -36.26
N LYS A 147 15.54 -0.89 -36.80
CA LYS A 147 15.00 -2.18 -37.26
C LYS A 147 14.39 -2.98 -36.12
N ASP A 148 15.06 -3.01 -34.96
CA ASP A 148 14.57 -3.73 -33.79
C ASP A 148 13.27 -3.11 -33.25
N VAL A 149 13.18 -1.78 -33.24
CA VAL A 149 11.94 -1.05 -32.92
C VAL A 149 10.83 -1.38 -33.94
N ASP A 150 11.14 -1.34 -35.23
CA ASP A 150 10.18 -1.65 -36.30
C ASP A 150 9.68 -3.11 -36.22
N ASN A 151 10.52 -4.05 -35.77
CA ASN A 151 10.11 -5.44 -35.54
C ASN A 151 9.06 -5.56 -34.43
N CYS A 152 9.20 -4.81 -33.32
CA CYS A 152 8.21 -4.84 -32.24
C CYS A 152 6.92 -4.04 -32.63
N ARG A 153 6.88 -3.28 -33.74
CA ARG A 153 5.72 -2.46 -34.18
C ARG A 153 4.45 -3.29 -34.42
N THR A 154 4.56 -4.43 -35.07
CA THR A 154 3.39 -5.29 -35.36
C THR A 154 2.74 -5.79 -34.06
N ALA A 155 3.55 -6.15 -33.06
CA ALA A 155 3.05 -6.55 -31.75
C ALA A 155 2.32 -5.40 -31.04
N VAL A 156 2.87 -4.17 -31.11
CA VAL A 156 2.22 -2.98 -30.54
C VAL A 156 0.87 -2.69 -31.21
N ILE A 157 0.74 -2.89 -32.51
CA ILE A 157 -0.55 -2.70 -33.20
C ILE A 157 -1.59 -3.69 -32.67
N MET A 158 -1.23 -4.96 -32.47
CA MET A 158 -2.13 -5.96 -31.88
C MET A 158 -2.49 -5.61 -30.43
N LEU A 159 -1.50 -5.22 -29.63
CA LEU A 159 -1.68 -4.77 -28.25
C LEU A 159 -2.65 -3.59 -28.17
N ASN A 160 -2.51 -2.59 -29.05
CA ASN A 160 -3.38 -1.42 -29.09
C ASN A 160 -4.83 -1.78 -29.48
N LYS A 161 -5.03 -2.79 -30.35
CA LYS A 161 -6.37 -3.32 -30.61
C LYS A 161 -6.98 -3.97 -29.37
N LYS A 162 -6.19 -4.74 -28.60
CA LYS A 162 -6.65 -5.33 -27.34
C LYS A 162 -6.97 -4.28 -26.29
N ILE A 163 -6.15 -3.23 -26.17
CA ILE A 163 -6.40 -2.08 -25.28
C ILE A 163 -7.72 -1.40 -25.64
N ASN A 164 -7.98 -1.17 -26.92
CA ASN A 164 -9.25 -0.60 -27.37
C ASN A 164 -10.43 -1.52 -27.02
N HIS A 165 -10.33 -2.82 -27.28
CA HIS A 165 -11.37 -3.78 -26.88
C HIS A 165 -11.63 -3.76 -25.37
N PHE A 166 -10.57 -3.79 -24.57
CA PHE A 166 -10.65 -3.66 -23.12
C PHE A 166 -11.36 -2.37 -22.68
N ASN A 167 -11.04 -1.23 -23.30
CA ASN A 167 -11.66 0.06 -22.99
C ASN A 167 -13.17 0.09 -23.30
N LEU A 168 -13.63 -0.73 -24.25
CA LEU A 168 -15.04 -0.87 -24.59
C LEU A 168 -15.79 -1.80 -23.63
N VAL A 169 -15.11 -2.83 -23.10
CA VAL A 169 -15.74 -3.85 -22.23
C VAL A 169 -15.67 -3.49 -20.74
N VAL A 170 -14.71 -2.67 -20.33
CA VAL A 170 -14.49 -2.37 -18.90
C VAL A 170 -15.69 -1.60 -18.32
N PRO A 171 -16.30 -2.07 -17.22
CA PRO A 171 -17.49 -1.44 -16.65
C PRO A 171 -17.21 -0.13 -15.91
N LEU A 172 -15.94 0.23 -15.73
CA LEU A 172 -15.49 1.38 -14.96
C LEU A 172 -14.58 2.27 -15.80
N LEU A 173 -14.99 3.52 -16.03
CA LEU A 173 -14.24 4.50 -16.82
C LEU A 173 -12.81 4.72 -16.29
N GLN A 174 -12.66 4.76 -14.97
CA GLN A 174 -11.38 4.95 -14.27
C GLN A 174 -10.35 3.85 -14.55
N LYS A 175 -10.81 2.69 -15.02
CA LYS A 175 -9.94 1.54 -15.32
C LYS A 175 -9.53 1.47 -16.79
N GLN A 176 -10.04 2.36 -17.64
CA GLN A 176 -9.62 2.42 -19.04
C GLN A 176 -8.12 2.73 -19.15
N MET A 177 -7.52 2.21 -20.20
CA MET A 177 -6.08 2.25 -20.45
C MET A 177 -5.77 3.13 -21.66
N LEU A 178 -4.63 3.83 -21.59
CA LEU A 178 -4.10 4.54 -22.75
C LEU A 178 -3.44 3.58 -23.73
N LEU A 179 -3.47 3.96 -25.01
CA LEU A 179 -2.75 3.26 -26.07
C LEU A 179 -1.25 3.28 -25.81
N PHE A 180 -0.59 2.18 -26.19
CA PHE A 180 0.83 2.03 -26.12
C PHE A 180 1.49 2.78 -27.29
N ASN A 181 2.33 3.75 -26.96
CA ASN A 181 3.09 4.53 -27.94
C ASN A 181 4.53 3.99 -28.00
N LEU A 182 4.88 3.36 -29.11
CA LEU A 182 6.16 2.68 -29.29
C LEU A 182 7.32 3.67 -29.34
N GLU A 183 7.14 4.79 -30.02
CA GLU A 183 8.17 5.80 -30.21
C GLU A 183 8.61 6.38 -28.86
N LYS A 184 7.65 6.84 -28.04
CA LYS A 184 7.92 7.38 -26.69
C LYS A 184 8.60 6.35 -25.79
N GLU A 185 8.15 5.11 -25.84
CA GLU A 185 8.71 4.06 -25.01
C GLU A 185 10.11 3.67 -25.44
N SER A 186 10.37 3.60 -26.75
CA SER A 186 11.69 3.34 -27.29
C SER A 186 12.68 4.44 -26.89
N GLU A 187 12.27 5.72 -26.93
CA GLU A 187 13.10 6.85 -26.49
C GLU A 187 13.41 6.81 -24.99
N HIS A 188 12.42 6.44 -24.17
CA HIS A 188 12.59 6.30 -22.74
C HIS A 188 13.60 5.18 -22.42
N ILE A 189 13.42 3.99 -23.01
CA ILE A 189 14.36 2.87 -22.86
C ILE A 189 15.74 3.21 -23.43
N PHE A 190 15.82 4.01 -24.47
CA PHE A 190 17.09 4.43 -25.04
C PHE A 190 17.92 5.28 -24.07
N LYS A 191 17.25 6.18 -23.33
CA LYS A 191 17.86 7.07 -22.33
C LYS A 191 18.21 6.35 -21.04
N GLU A 192 17.31 5.51 -20.53
CA GLU A 192 17.44 4.88 -19.21
C GLU A 192 18.03 3.46 -19.26
N GLY A 193 17.99 2.81 -20.42
CA GLY A 193 18.33 1.41 -20.57
C GLY A 193 19.82 1.13 -20.41
N GLU A 194 20.10 -0.02 -19.79
CA GLU A 194 21.44 -0.61 -19.73
C GLU A 194 21.96 -0.87 -21.15
N PHE A 195 23.21 -0.48 -21.39
CA PHE A 195 23.92 -0.67 -22.65
C PHE A 195 25.10 -1.63 -22.46
N ARG A 196 25.58 -2.21 -23.57
CA ARG A 196 26.78 -3.04 -23.59
C ARG A 196 27.95 -2.22 -23.08
N THR A 197 28.44 -2.56 -21.89
CA THR A 197 29.57 -1.86 -21.29
C THR A 197 30.88 -2.46 -21.79
N THR A 198 31.58 -1.76 -22.68
CA THR A 198 32.97 -2.09 -23.03
C THR A 198 33.89 -1.72 -21.85
N PRO A 199 34.98 -2.45 -21.57
CA PRO A 199 35.91 -2.12 -20.47
C PRO A 199 36.45 -0.68 -20.51
N GLU A 200 36.57 -0.08 -21.70
CA GLU A 200 36.97 1.33 -21.89
C GLU A 200 35.91 2.32 -21.39
N VAL A 201 34.63 2.00 -21.56
CA VAL A 201 33.52 2.83 -21.11
C VAL A 201 33.41 2.80 -19.59
N GLN A 202 33.66 1.65 -18.97
CA GLN A 202 33.78 1.54 -17.51
C GLN A 202 34.89 2.46 -16.99
N ARG A 203 36.10 2.40 -17.57
CA ARG A 203 37.22 3.28 -17.19
C ARG A 203 36.86 4.77 -17.30
N ASN A 204 36.17 5.18 -18.37
CA ASN A 204 35.76 6.57 -18.56
C ASN A 204 34.66 7.01 -17.58
N VAL A 205 33.70 6.13 -17.24
CA VAL A 205 32.68 6.40 -16.22
C VAL A 205 33.33 6.52 -14.83
N TYR A 206 34.25 5.60 -14.48
CA TYR A 206 35.02 5.69 -13.23
C TYR A 206 35.90 6.95 -13.17
N ALA A 207 36.52 7.36 -14.28
CA ALA A 207 37.31 8.58 -14.35
C ALA A 207 36.45 9.85 -14.19
N LYS A 208 35.26 9.89 -14.82
CA LYS A 208 34.33 11.02 -14.72
C LYS A 208 33.76 11.18 -13.31
N ASN A 209 33.28 10.08 -12.71
CA ASN A 209 32.78 10.08 -11.33
C ASN A 209 33.85 10.53 -10.32
N LYS A 210 35.12 10.15 -10.53
CA LYS A 210 36.25 10.60 -9.70
C LYS A 210 36.55 12.09 -9.84
N THR A 211 36.32 12.66 -11.03
CA THR A 211 36.53 14.09 -11.28
C THR A 211 35.41 14.93 -10.66
N ASP A 212 34.17 14.44 -10.72
CA ASP A 212 33.01 15.10 -10.11
C ASP A 212 33.04 15.02 -8.57
N GLU A 213 33.51 13.90 -7.98
CA GLU A 213 33.79 13.80 -6.54
C GLU A 213 34.91 14.74 -6.07
N GLN A 214 35.95 14.94 -6.89
CA GLN A 214 37.01 15.89 -6.58
C GLN A 214 36.53 17.34 -6.66
N GLN A 215 35.68 17.69 -7.62
CA GLN A 215 35.11 19.04 -7.71
C GLN A 215 34.12 19.32 -6.58
N THR A 216 33.24 18.37 -6.25
CA THR A 216 32.29 18.52 -5.14
C THR A 216 32.98 18.58 -3.78
N SER A 217 34.01 17.77 -3.56
CA SER A 217 34.84 17.88 -2.36
C SER A 217 35.57 19.22 -2.28
N LEU A 218 36.18 19.71 -3.36
CA LEU A 218 36.81 21.03 -3.38
C LEU A 218 35.82 22.17 -3.10
N LEU A 219 34.62 22.15 -3.68
CA LEU A 219 33.56 23.14 -3.41
C LEU A 219 33.06 23.06 -1.97
N SER A 220 32.94 21.85 -1.40
CA SER A 220 32.56 21.68 0.00
C SER A 220 33.62 22.26 0.96
N THR A 221 34.90 22.07 0.65
CA THR A 221 36.02 22.64 1.42
C THR A 221 36.02 24.17 1.29
N PHE A 222 35.77 24.71 0.10
CA PHE A 222 35.65 26.16 -0.11
C PHE A 222 34.45 26.79 0.62
N SER A 223 33.26 26.17 0.56
CA SER A 223 32.09 26.62 1.32
C SER A 223 32.36 26.61 2.84
N SER A 224 33.05 25.58 3.35
CA SER A 224 33.44 25.52 4.76
C SER A 224 34.45 26.61 5.18
N MET A 225 35.26 27.10 4.25
CA MET A 225 36.31 28.10 4.52
C MET A 225 35.81 29.54 4.40
N PHE A 226 34.82 29.79 3.52
CA PHE A 226 34.28 31.13 3.27
C PHE A 226 32.89 31.38 3.87
N GLY A 227 32.30 30.40 4.56
CA GLY A 227 31.13 30.63 5.42
C GLY A 227 29.89 31.13 4.68
N PHE A 228 29.56 30.48 3.57
CA PHE A 228 28.22 30.53 2.95
C PHE A 228 27.50 29.20 3.18
#